data_AF-U4R0T3-F1
#
_entry.id   AF-U4R0T3-F1
#
_cell.length_a   1.000
_cell.length_b   1.000
_cell.length_c   1.000
_cell.angle_alpha   90.00
_cell.angle_beta   90.00
_cell.angle_gamma   90.00
#
_symmetry.space_group_name_H-M   'P 1'
#
loop_
_entity.id
_entity.type
_entity.pdbx_description
1 polymer ?
#
loop_
_entity_poly.entity_id
_entity_poly.type
_entity_poly.pdbx_seq_one_letter_code
_entity_poly.pdbx_strand_id
1 'polypeptide(L)'
;LNYAEIKALAMGDPRIKEKMDLDIEINKLSVLKAAWSKQRYSLQDSIVYSIPKGINSNEAKIEAIQKDIELRNSNKFSDDEFSIILENTRITEKEKAGELLLLLCTRAKKENWKQVSIGTYKGFDLKLEYNEFLSGFNLHITGKYQYTIELGGNPIGNIIRIDNALEGMEPALQRCRNHLEQLNQDFETAKAEYEKPWRYEEEYKTKLARQAELNVELDLNKQDEVLGDEASIENKGEAINASSVVSDEEEQEMEM
;
A
#
# COMPACT_ATOMS: atom_id res chain seq x y z
N LEU A 1 13.18 -35.77 7.29
CA LEU A 1 13.62 -36.92 8.09
C LEU A 1 14.70 -37.65 7.32
N ASN A 2 15.92 -37.64 7.84
CA ASN A 2 17.06 -38.40 7.32
C ASN A 2 16.99 -39.86 7.82
N TYR A 3 17.62 -40.81 7.11
CA TYR A 3 17.67 -42.24 7.44
C TYR A 3 18.12 -42.49 8.90
N ALA A 4 19.07 -41.69 9.39
CA ALA A 4 19.53 -41.75 10.80
C ALA A 4 18.46 -41.32 11.81
N GLU A 5 17.59 -40.37 11.47
CA GLU A 5 16.52 -39.89 12.36
C GLU A 5 15.41 -40.94 12.47
N ILE A 6 15.16 -41.68 11.39
CA ILE A 6 14.18 -42.78 11.35
C ILE A 6 14.68 -43.99 12.15
N LYS A 7 15.98 -44.31 12.07
CA LYS A 7 16.61 -45.41 12.82
C LYS A 7 16.69 -45.11 14.32
N ALA A 8 17.10 -43.90 14.69
CA ALA A 8 17.21 -43.50 16.10
C ALA A 8 15.83 -43.31 16.78
N LEU A 9 14.78 -42.94 16.01
CA LEU A 9 13.39 -42.99 16.47
C LEU A 9 12.94 -44.43 16.77
N ALA A 10 13.30 -45.38 15.91
CA ALA A 10 13.01 -46.81 16.13
C ALA A 10 13.80 -47.41 17.31
N MET A 11 14.97 -46.84 17.65
CA MET A 11 15.79 -47.20 18.81
C MET A 11 15.41 -46.45 20.10
N GLY A 12 14.49 -45.49 20.03
CA GLY A 12 13.97 -44.76 21.20
C GLY A 12 14.91 -43.70 21.78
N ASP A 13 15.82 -43.12 20.99
CA ASP A 13 16.72 -42.06 21.47
C ASP A 13 15.91 -40.81 21.89
N PRO A 14 15.92 -40.41 23.18
CA PRO A 14 15.21 -39.23 23.66
C PRO A 14 15.62 -37.93 22.96
N ARG A 15 16.86 -37.84 22.45
CA ARG A 15 17.40 -36.64 21.79
C ARG A 15 16.72 -36.38 20.44
N ILE A 16 16.37 -37.43 19.69
CA ILE A 16 15.66 -37.28 18.41
C ILE A 16 14.25 -36.73 18.62
N LYS A 17 13.59 -37.15 19.71
CA LYS A 17 12.27 -36.63 20.08
C LYS A 17 12.35 -35.15 20.49
N GLU A 18 13.31 -34.78 21.33
CA GLU A 18 13.57 -33.38 21.72
C GLU A 18 13.85 -32.51 20.48
N LYS A 19 14.66 -33.00 19.54
CA LYS A 19 14.93 -32.31 18.27
C LYS A 19 13.65 -32.07 17.47
N MET A 20 12.82 -33.09 17.29
CA MET A 20 11.59 -32.95 16.50
C MET A 20 10.58 -31.98 17.14
N ASP A 21 10.46 -31.99 18.47
CA ASP A 21 9.63 -31.03 19.19
C ASP A 21 10.18 -29.59 19.05
N LEU A 22 11.50 -29.42 19.19
CA LEU A 22 12.19 -28.14 18.95
C LEU A 22 12.01 -27.64 17.51
N ASP A 23 12.10 -28.51 16.50
CA ASP A 23 11.90 -28.16 15.09
C ASP A 23 10.49 -27.60 14.85
N ILE A 24 9.45 -28.19 15.45
CA ILE A 24 8.07 -27.72 15.35
C ILE A 24 7.94 -26.32 15.97
N GLU A 25 8.52 -26.12 17.15
CA GLU A 25 8.47 -24.83 17.86
C GLU A 25 9.26 -23.73 17.12
N ILE A 26 10.46 -24.04 16.63
CA ILE A 26 11.30 -23.14 15.83
C ILE A 26 10.58 -22.76 14.53
N ASN A 27 9.90 -23.70 13.87
CA ASN A 27 9.10 -23.39 12.68
C ASN A 27 7.94 -22.44 12.98
N LYS A 28 7.20 -22.68 14.08
CA LYS A 28 6.13 -21.76 14.52
C LYS A 28 6.68 -20.36 14.80
N LEU A 29 7.79 -20.27 15.52
CA LEU A 29 8.46 -19.01 15.84
C LEU A 29 9.00 -18.32 14.57
N SER A 30 9.54 -19.07 13.61
CA SER A 30 10.00 -18.54 12.31
C SER A 30 8.87 -17.89 11.52
N VAL A 31 7.68 -18.53 11.46
CA VAL A 31 6.50 -17.95 10.80
C VAL A 31 6.07 -16.64 11.50
N LEU A 32 6.08 -16.62 12.83
CA LEU A 32 5.79 -15.40 13.61
C LEU A 32 6.84 -14.31 13.38
N LYS A 33 8.11 -14.66 13.23
CA LYS A 33 9.20 -13.72 12.92
C LYS A 33 9.06 -13.15 11.51
N ALA A 34 8.70 -13.97 10.53
CA ALA A 34 8.43 -13.53 9.17
C ALA A 34 7.25 -12.55 9.13
N ALA A 35 6.16 -12.83 9.85
CA ALA A 35 5.02 -11.92 9.97
C ALA A 35 5.40 -10.58 10.62
N TRP A 36 6.15 -10.62 11.73
CA TRP A 36 6.66 -9.41 12.39
C TRP A 36 7.60 -8.59 11.48
N SER A 37 8.48 -9.26 10.74
CA SER A 37 9.41 -8.60 9.81
C SER A 37 8.65 -7.90 8.68
N LYS A 38 7.65 -8.59 8.10
CA LYS A 38 6.75 -8.00 7.09
C LYS A 38 6.03 -6.76 7.63
N GLN A 39 5.50 -6.83 8.86
CA GLN A 39 4.86 -5.69 9.51
C GLN A 39 5.84 -4.52 9.67
N ARG A 40 7.07 -4.78 10.10
CA ARG A 40 8.10 -3.73 10.21
C ARG A 40 8.44 -3.09 8.88
N TYR A 41 8.58 -3.85 7.79
CA TYR A 41 8.81 -3.26 6.47
C TYR A 41 7.65 -2.37 6.04
N SER A 42 6.41 -2.80 6.24
CA SER A 42 5.23 -1.99 5.95
C SER A 42 5.15 -0.71 6.80
N LEU A 43 5.51 -0.79 8.08
CA LEU A 43 5.59 0.37 8.97
C LEU A 43 6.71 1.32 8.54
N GLN A 44 7.88 0.78 8.16
CA GLN A 44 8.99 1.57 7.64
C GLN A 44 8.61 2.35 6.38
N ASP A 45 7.97 1.69 5.41
CA ASP A 45 7.48 2.35 4.19
C ASP A 45 6.46 3.45 4.53
N SER A 46 5.61 3.19 5.53
CA SER A 46 4.60 4.15 5.98
C SER A 46 5.25 5.39 6.61
N ILE A 47 6.24 5.20 7.49
CA ILE A 47 6.98 6.26 8.17
C ILE A 47 7.87 7.03 7.21
N VAL A 48 8.57 6.36 6.29
CA VAL A 48 9.56 7.01 5.42
C VAL A 48 8.90 7.71 4.25
N TYR A 49 7.83 7.15 3.69
CA TYR A 49 7.26 7.63 2.44
C TYR A 49 5.78 7.99 2.54
N SER A 50 4.92 7.04 2.92
CA SER A 50 3.46 7.19 2.74
C SER A 50 2.88 8.33 3.57
N ILE A 51 3.13 8.31 4.89
CA ILE A 51 2.56 9.29 5.82
C ILE A 51 3.16 10.68 5.61
N PRO A 52 4.50 10.87 5.51
CA PRO A 52 5.09 12.20 5.23
C PRO A 52 4.61 12.80 3.90
N LYS A 53 4.46 11.98 2.85
CA LYS A 53 3.89 12.45 1.58
C LYS A 53 2.44 12.91 1.76
N GLY A 54 1.65 12.20 2.56
CA GLY A 54 0.30 12.60 2.94
C GLY A 54 0.27 13.93 3.66
N ILE A 55 1.13 14.11 4.67
CA ILE A 55 1.28 15.35 5.45
C ILE A 55 1.59 16.52 4.51
N ASN A 56 2.66 16.43 3.71
CA ASN A 56 3.08 17.51 2.80
C ASN A 56 1.98 17.88 1.79
N SER A 57 1.30 16.88 1.22
CA SER A 57 0.19 17.11 0.29
C SER A 57 -0.97 17.82 0.96
N ASN A 58 -1.29 17.43 2.19
CA ASN A 58 -2.40 18.01 2.94
C ASN A 58 -2.09 19.41 3.47
N GLU A 59 -0.84 19.69 3.86
CA GLU A 59 -0.36 21.04 4.19
C GLU A 59 -0.44 21.99 2.99
N ALA A 60 0.03 21.54 1.82
CA ALA A 60 -0.07 22.31 0.58
C ALA A 60 -1.54 22.62 0.22
N LYS A 61 -2.46 21.67 0.45
CA LYS A 61 -3.91 21.89 0.27
C LYS A 61 -4.46 22.92 1.26
N ILE A 62 -4.06 22.84 2.53
CA ILE A 62 -4.46 23.81 3.57
C ILE A 62 -4.02 25.21 3.15
N GLU A 63 -2.76 25.38 2.74
CA GLU A 63 -2.23 26.68 2.31
C GLU A 63 -2.98 27.22 1.08
N ALA A 64 -3.26 26.35 0.10
CA ALA A 64 -4.00 26.73 -1.09
C ALA A 64 -5.43 27.20 -0.75
N ILE A 65 -6.16 26.45 0.08
CA ILE A 65 -7.52 26.79 0.50
C ILE A 65 -7.52 28.07 1.35
N GLN A 66 -6.52 28.29 2.20
CA GLN A 66 -6.40 29.53 2.97
C GLN A 66 -6.24 30.75 2.08
N LYS A 67 -5.35 30.68 1.07
CA LYS A 67 -5.18 31.75 0.08
C LYS A 67 -6.45 32.01 -0.72
N ASP A 68 -7.19 30.95 -1.05
CA ASP A 68 -8.48 31.08 -1.73
C ASP A 68 -9.54 31.77 -0.85
N ILE A 69 -9.61 31.43 0.45
CA ILE A 69 -10.51 32.10 1.40
C ILE A 69 -10.16 33.59 1.51
N GLU A 70 -8.87 33.93 1.58
CA GLU A 70 -8.42 35.33 1.56
C GLU A 70 -8.83 36.05 0.28
N LEU A 71 -8.63 35.42 -0.89
CA LEU A 71 -9.03 35.96 -2.18
C LEU A 71 -10.54 36.20 -2.22
N ARG A 72 -11.35 35.23 -1.78
CA ARG A 72 -12.80 35.34 -1.70
C ARG A 72 -13.24 36.48 -0.78
N ASN A 73 -12.62 36.60 0.39
CA ASN A 73 -12.96 37.64 1.37
C ASN A 73 -12.58 39.04 0.87
N SER A 74 -11.47 39.17 0.13
CA SER A 74 -11.06 40.44 -0.48
C SER A 74 -11.97 40.87 -1.64
N ASN A 75 -12.58 39.91 -2.34
CA ASN A 75 -13.51 40.13 -3.45
C ASN A 75 -14.98 39.94 -3.04
N LYS A 76 -15.30 40.09 -1.76
CA LYS A 76 -16.67 39.93 -1.26
C LYS A 76 -17.51 41.13 -1.73
N PHE A 77 -18.51 40.87 -2.56
CA PHE A 77 -19.54 41.86 -2.88
C PHE A 77 -20.38 42.18 -1.64
N SER A 78 -21.01 43.36 -1.61
CA SER A 78 -22.11 43.63 -0.66
C SER A 78 -23.22 42.58 -0.86
N ASP A 79 -23.98 42.24 0.19
CA ASP A 79 -25.00 41.16 0.13
C ASP A 79 -26.05 41.36 -0.99
N ASP A 80 -26.25 42.60 -1.45
CA ASP A 80 -27.17 42.95 -2.56
C ASP A 80 -26.49 43.03 -3.95
N GLU A 81 -25.16 42.96 -4.05
CA GLU A 81 -24.46 43.09 -5.33
C GLU A 81 -24.05 41.72 -5.88
N PHE A 82 -24.62 41.33 -7.03
CA PHE A 82 -24.17 40.18 -7.82
C PHE A 82 -23.48 40.66 -9.08
N SER A 83 -22.31 40.09 -9.37
CA SER A 83 -21.60 40.33 -10.63
C SER A 83 -20.78 39.10 -11.00
N ILE A 84 -21.03 38.58 -12.19
CA ILE A 84 -20.26 37.50 -12.81
C ILE A 84 -19.81 37.93 -14.19
N ILE A 85 -18.63 37.46 -14.62
CA ILE A 85 -18.16 37.67 -15.99
C ILE A 85 -18.20 36.31 -16.68
N LEU A 86 -18.96 36.19 -17.76
CA LEU A 86 -19.04 34.99 -18.59
C LEU A 86 -18.83 35.38 -20.05
N GLU A 87 -18.00 34.65 -20.79
CA GLU A 87 -17.59 35.00 -22.17
C GLU A 87 -17.24 36.50 -22.33
N ASN A 88 -16.47 37.05 -21.39
CA ASN A 88 -16.06 38.46 -21.31
C ASN A 88 -17.21 39.48 -21.14
N THR A 89 -18.43 39.02 -20.84
CA THR A 89 -19.59 39.87 -20.58
C THR A 89 -19.89 39.92 -19.09
N ARG A 90 -19.98 41.13 -18.52
CA ARG A 90 -20.37 41.33 -17.12
C ARG A 90 -21.89 41.26 -16.99
N ILE A 91 -22.37 40.38 -16.12
CA ILE A 91 -23.79 40.15 -15.85
C ILE A 91 -24.05 40.40 -14.36
N THR A 92 -25.07 41.21 -14.06
CA THR A 92 -25.48 41.57 -12.69
C THR A 92 -26.81 40.95 -12.26
N GLU A 93 -27.49 40.25 -13.16
CA GLU A 93 -28.74 39.53 -12.88
C GLU A 93 -28.45 38.03 -12.75
N LYS A 94 -28.80 37.43 -11.60
CA LYS A 94 -28.56 36.00 -11.31
C LYS A 94 -29.25 35.08 -12.32
N GLU A 95 -30.45 35.45 -12.74
CA GLU A 95 -31.24 34.66 -13.69
C GLU A 95 -30.60 34.64 -15.08
N LYS A 96 -30.25 35.81 -15.63
CA LYS A 96 -29.50 35.92 -16.90
C LYS A 96 -28.15 35.20 -16.86
N ALA A 97 -27.44 35.28 -15.75
CA ALA A 97 -26.17 34.56 -15.58
C ALA A 97 -26.36 33.04 -15.63
N GLY A 98 -27.39 32.52 -14.96
CA GLY A 98 -27.73 31.11 -14.98
C GLY A 98 -28.17 30.62 -16.36
N GLU A 99 -28.96 31.42 -17.10
CA GLU A 99 -29.37 31.10 -18.47
C GLU A 99 -28.17 31.02 -19.41
N LEU A 100 -27.25 31.97 -19.32
CA LEU A 100 -26.02 31.95 -20.12
C LEU A 100 -25.15 30.73 -19.76
N LEU A 101 -25.09 30.36 -18.47
CA LEU A 101 -24.37 29.16 -18.03
C LEU A 101 -24.98 27.89 -18.66
N LEU A 102 -26.30 27.77 -18.74
CA LEU A 102 -26.97 26.64 -19.40
C LEU A 102 -26.73 26.60 -20.92
N LEU A 103 -26.68 27.78 -21.56
CA LEU A 103 -26.31 27.88 -22.97
C LEU A 103 -24.88 27.38 -23.20
N LEU A 104 -23.96 27.75 -22.32
CA LEU A 104 -22.57 27.26 -22.33
C LEU A 104 -22.50 25.75 -22.09
N CYS A 105 -23.31 25.19 -21.20
CA CYS A 105 -23.44 23.73 -21.04
C CYS A 105 -23.90 23.05 -22.33
N THR A 106 -24.89 23.62 -23.02
CA THR A 106 -25.37 23.07 -24.30
C THR A 106 -24.27 23.07 -25.36
N ARG A 107 -23.46 24.14 -25.41
CA ARG A 107 -22.29 24.23 -26.28
C ARG A 107 -21.20 23.23 -25.88
N ALA A 108 -20.91 23.12 -24.58
CA ALA A 108 -19.95 22.18 -24.04
C ALA A 108 -20.27 20.73 -24.39
N LYS A 109 -21.56 20.36 -24.38
CA LYS A 109 -22.02 19.04 -24.81
C LYS A 109 -21.81 18.81 -26.31
N LYS A 110 -22.08 19.82 -27.15
CA LYS A 110 -21.94 19.70 -28.60
C LYS A 110 -20.47 19.60 -29.03
N GLU A 111 -19.61 20.37 -28.39
CA GLU A 111 -18.17 20.46 -28.70
C GLU A 111 -17.30 19.53 -27.83
N ASN A 112 -17.92 18.78 -26.92
CA ASN A 112 -17.28 17.85 -25.98
C ASN A 112 -16.14 18.48 -25.16
N TRP A 113 -16.45 19.60 -24.48
CA TRP A 113 -15.47 20.34 -23.70
C TRP A 113 -14.95 19.53 -22.50
N LYS A 114 -13.62 19.40 -22.39
CA LYS A 114 -12.99 18.73 -21.25
C LYS A 114 -12.69 19.68 -20.09
N GLN A 115 -12.16 20.88 -20.35
CA GLN A 115 -11.97 21.88 -19.30
C GLN A 115 -11.78 23.26 -19.95
N VAL A 116 -12.87 23.89 -20.36
CA VAL A 116 -12.84 25.16 -21.10
C VAL A 116 -13.16 26.31 -20.16
N SER A 117 -12.33 27.36 -20.16
CA SER A 117 -12.59 28.57 -19.37
C SER A 117 -13.81 29.31 -19.93
N ILE A 118 -14.80 29.54 -19.08
CA ILE A 118 -16.06 30.20 -19.45
C ILE A 118 -16.20 31.59 -18.84
N GLY A 119 -15.40 31.93 -17.83
CA GLY A 119 -15.52 33.23 -17.18
C GLY A 119 -14.85 33.31 -15.81
N THR A 120 -15.20 34.33 -15.04
CA THR A 120 -14.68 34.59 -13.70
C THR A 120 -15.78 35.02 -12.73
N TYR A 121 -15.70 34.56 -11.48
CA TYR A 121 -16.64 34.90 -10.42
C TYR A 121 -15.90 35.13 -9.09
N LYS A 122 -16.12 36.29 -8.44
CA LYS A 122 -15.48 36.67 -7.15
C LYS A 122 -13.94 36.47 -7.14
N GLY A 123 -13.28 36.69 -8.28
CA GLY A 123 -11.83 36.52 -8.44
C GLY A 123 -11.38 35.09 -8.79
N PHE A 124 -12.30 34.14 -8.92
CA PHE A 124 -12.00 32.76 -9.32
C PHE A 124 -12.30 32.53 -10.80
N ASP A 125 -11.46 31.73 -11.45
CA ASP A 125 -11.67 31.30 -12.83
C ASP A 125 -12.67 30.15 -12.88
N LEU A 126 -13.67 30.27 -13.76
CA LEU A 126 -14.69 29.26 -13.97
C LEU A 126 -14.37 28.47 -15.24
N LYS A 127 -14.20 27.15 -15.10
CA LYS A 127 -13.97 26.24 -16.23
C LYS A 127 -15.06 25.18 -16.28
N LEU A 128 -15.60 24.94 -17.46
CA LEU A 128 -16.68 24.01 -17.70
C LEU A 128 -16.15 22.73 -18.36
N GLU A 129 -16.60 21.60 -17.84
CA GLU A 129 -16.36 20.25 -18.35
C GLU A 129 -17.70 19.58 -18.64
N TYR A 130 -17.79 18.91 -19.80
CA TYR A 130 -18.84 17.95 -20.10
C TYR A 130 -18.33 16.54 -19.84
N ASN A 131 -18.94 15.88 -18.85
CA ASN A 131 -18.65 14.50 -18.52
C ASN A 131 -19.50 13.57 -19.40
N GLU A 132 -18.89 13.01 -20.44
CA GLU A 132 -19.55 12.09 -21.38
C GLU A 132 -20.11 10.84 -20.69
N PHE A 133 -19.42 10.34 -19.66
CA PHE A 133 -19.79 9.10 -18.99
C PHE A 133 -21.07 9.25 -18.15
N LEU A 134 -21.17 10.36 -17.40
CA LEU A 134 -22.33 10.65 -16.56
C LEU A 134 -23.38 11.51 -17.29
N SER A 135 -23.11 11.94 -18.52
CA SER A 135 -23.92 12.94 -19.24
C SER A 135 -24.20 14.19 -18.41
N GLY A 136 -23.26 14.57 -17.54
CA GLY A 136 -23.35 15.67 -16.58
C GLY A 136 -22.40 16.81 -16.93
N PHE A 137 -22.61 17.95 -16.27
CA PHE A 137 -21.78 19.15 -16.46
C PHE A 137 -21.05 19.47 -15.15
N ASN A 138 -19.73 19.46 -15.20
CA ASN A 138 -18.90 19.84 -14.06
C ASN A 138 -18.39 21.26 -14.25
N LEU A 139 -18.61 22.10 -13.25
CA LEU A 139 -17.98 23.42 -13.18
C LEU A 139 -16.82 23.36 -12.19
N HIS A 140 -15.63 23.68 -12.68
CA HIS A 140 -14.42 23.82 -11.90
C HIS A 140 -14.18 25.30 -11.58
N ILE A 141 -14.25 25.64 -10.30
CA ILE A 141 -13.89 26.93 -9.75
C ILE A 141 -12.40 26.85 -9.40
N THR A 142 -11.57 27.57 -10.13
CA THR A 142 -10.10 27.48 -10.04
C THR A 142 -9.56 28.70 -9.31
N GLY A 143 -8.92 28.46 -8.16
CA GLY A 143 -8.03 29.38 -7.47
C GLY A 143 -6.63 28.78 -7.35
N LYS A 144 -6.06 28.80 -6.16
CA LYS A 144 -4.91 27.96 -5.79
C LYS A 144 -5.32 26.50 -5.61
N TYR A 145 -6.55 26.26 -5.17
CA TYR A 145 -7.21 24.96 -5.18
C TYR A 145 -8.30 24.92 -6.26
N GLN A 146 -8.67 23.71 -6.70
CA GLN A 146 -9.74 23.50 -7.67
C GLN A 146 -10.95 22.88 -6.98
N TYR A 147 -12.09 23.57 -7.03
CA TYR A 147 -13.36 23.11 -6.49
C TYR A 147 -14.25 22.67 -7.65
N THR A 148 -14.82 21.48 -7.58
CA THR A 148 -15.69 20.95 -8.64
C THR A 148 -17.11 20.86 -8.12
N ILE A 149 -18.06 21.39 -8.89
CA ILE A 149 -19.50 21.25 -8.64
C ILE A 149 -20.22 20.71 -9.88
N GLU A 150 -21.33 20.03 -9.66
CA GLU A 150 -22.20 19.57 -10.73
C GLU A 150 -23.30 20.61 -11.03
N LEU A 151 -23.41 21.00 -12.29
CA LEU A 151 -24.46 21.89 -12.77
C LEU A 151 -25.71 21.09 -13.14
N GLY A 152 -26.87 21.69 -12.89
CA GLY A 152 -28.18 21.10 -13.19
C GLY A 152 -29.01 22.02 -14.07
N GLY A 153 -30.28 21.69 -14.28
CA GLY A 153 -31.16 22.41 -15.20
C GLY A 153 -31.73 23.74 -14.68
N ASN A 154 -31.50 24.11 -13.42
CA ASN A 154 -32.05 25.35 -12.85
C ASN A 154 -31.03 26.49 -12.94
N PRO A 155 -31.29 27.58 -13.70
CA PRO A 155 -30.42 28.75 -13.83
C PRO A 155 -29.98 29.33 -12.49
N ILE A 156 -30.93 29.73 -11.65
CA ILE A 156 -30.66 30.37 -10.35
C ILE A 156 -30.03 29.37 -9.40
N GLY A 157 -30.49 28.12 -9.42
CA GLY A 157 -29.94 27.04 -8.60
C GLY A 157 -28.45 26.81 -8.85
N ASN A 158 -27.98 26.95 -10.09
CA ASN A 158 -26.56 26.82 -10.42
C ASN A 158 -25.71 27.95 -9.81
N ILE A 159 -26.21 29.19 -9.82
CA ILE A 159 -25.52 30.31 -9.17
C ILE A 159 -25.41 30.09 -7.65
N ILE A 160 -26.50 29.63 -7.02
CA ILE A 160 -26.51 29.28 -5.59
C ILE A 160 -25.50 28.16 -5.30
N ARG A 161 -25.36 27.16 -6.17
CA ARG A 161 -24.35 26.10 -6.00
C ARG A 161 -22.92 26.63 -6.08
N ILE A 162 -22.65 27.62 -6.93
CA ILE A 162 -21.34 28.29 -6.99
C ILE A 162 -21.08 29.02 -5.67
N ASP A 163 -22.04 29.78 -5.16
CA ASP A 163 -21.89 30.45 -3.86
C ASP A 163 -21.67 29.45 -2.72
N ASN A 164 -22.47 28.38 -2.65
CA ASN A 164 -22.31 27.31 -1.66
C ASN A 164 -20.94 26.62 -1.76
N ALA A 165 -20.37 26.49 -2.95
CA ALA A 165 -19.03 25.93 -3.13
C ALA A 165 -17.94 26.84 -2.53
N LEU A 166 -18.10 28.15 -2.70
CA LEU A 166 -17.20 29.14 -2.13
C LEU A 166 -17.35 29.25 -0.61
N GLU A 167 -18.57 29.14 -0.06
CA GLU A 167 -18.84 29.07 1.38
C GLU A 167 -18.41 27.73 2.00
N GLY A 168 -18.33 26.67 1.17
CA GLY A 168 -17.84 25.36 1.55
C GLY A 168 -16.33 25.28 1.79
N MET A 169 -15.59 26.38 1.57
CA MET A 169 -14.15 26.44 1.79
C MET A 169 -13.77 26.31 3.27
N GLU A 170 -14.49 26.97 4.18
CA GLU A 170 -14.27 26.86 5.63
C GLU A 170 -14.37 25.42 6.15
N PRO A 171 -15.48 24.70 5.91
CA PRO A 171 -15.57 23.33 6.35
C PRO A 171 -14.58 22.41 5.61
N ALA A 172 -14.21 22.71 4.36
CA ALA A 172 -13.15 21.99 3.66
C ALA A 172 -11.78 22.17 4.33
N LEU A 173 -11.43 23.42 4.68
CA LEU A 173 -10.21 23.75 5.41
C LEU A 173 -10.16 23.01 6.75
N GLN A 174 -11.27 23.00 7.50
CA GLN A 174 -11.32 22.29 8.77
C GLN A 174 -11.17 20.77 8.59
N ARG A 175 -11.81 20.17 7.58
CA ARG A 175 -11.61 18.75 7.26
C ARG A 175 -10.15 18.43 6.94
N CYS A 176 -9.49 19.27 6.15
CA CYS A 176 -8.07 19.12 5.87
C CYS A 176 -7.22 19.23 7.14
N ARG A 177 -7.48 20.19 8.03
CA ARG A 177 -6.77 20.31 9.31
C ARG A 177 -6.94 19.08 10.21
N ASN A 178 -8.16 18.59 10.35
CA ASN A 178 -8.43 17.37 11.12
C ASN A 178 -7.71 16.15 10.51
N HIS A 179 -7.66 16.07 9.17
CA HIS A 179 -6.93 15.00 8.50
C HIS A 179 -5.40 15.12 8.71
N LEU A 180 -4.86 16.33 8.76
CA LEU A 180 -3.45 16.56 9.08
C LEU A 180 -3.12 16.07 10.49
N GLU A 181 -3.98 16.38 11.45
CA GLU A 181 -3.85 15.92 12.83
C GLU A 181 -3.86 14.40 12.91
N GLN A 182 -4.82 13.75 12.22
CA GLN A 182 -4.88 12.30 12.15
C GLN A 182 -3.60 11.69 11.55
N LEU A 183 -3.09 12.23 10.44
CA LEU A 183 -1.85 11.75 9.82
C LEU A 183 -0.64 11.87 10.75
N ASN A 184 -0.57 12.94 11.53
CA ASN A 184 0.49 13.11 12.54
C ASN A 184 0.35 12.10 13.69
N GLN A 185 -0.87 11.81 14.16
CA GLN A 185 -1.10 10.76 15.15
C GLN A 185 -0.76 9.37 14.61
N ASP A 186 -1.11 9.09 13.36
CA ASP A 186 -0.78 7.84 12.68
C ASP A 186 0.73 7.69 12.51
N PHE A 187 1.45 8.79 12.25
CA PHE A 187 2.92 8.80 12.18
C PHE A 187 3.55 8.39 13.51
N GLU A 188 3.16 9.03 14.60
CA GLU A 188 3.69 8.72 15.94
C GLU A 188 3.34 7.29 16.36
N THR A 189 2.11 6.84 16.06
CA THR A 189 1.67 5.46 16.32
C THR A 189 2.51 4.46 15.52
N ALA A 190 2.69 4.70 14.22
CA ALA A 190 3.49 3.83 13.36
C ALA A 190 4.95 3.74 13.84
N LYS A 191 5.52 4.87 14.26
CA LYS A 191 6.87 4.95 14.81
C LYS A 191 7.00 4.15 16.12
N ALA A 192 6.06 4.34 17.05
CA ALA A 192 6.02 3.59 18.30
C ALA A 192 5.89 2.07 18.07
N GLU A 193 5.07 1.66 17.10
CA GLU A 193 4.93 0.24 16.73
C GLU A 193 6.17 -0.32 16.04
N TYR A 194 6.84 0.48 15.21
CA TYR A 194 8.07 0.06 14.53
C TYR A 194 9.22 -0.22 15.52
N GLU A 195 9.29 0.56 16.59
CA GLU A 195 10.31 0.41 17.65
C GLU A 195 10.10 -0.83 18.52
N LYS A 196 8.89 -1.45 18.51
CA LYS A 196 8.63 -2.63 19.35
C LYS A 196 9.48 -3.83 18.91
N PRO A 197 10.28 -4.40 19.83
CA PRO A 197 11.05 -5.60 19.54
C PRO A 197 10.12 -6.81 19.38
N TRP A 198 10.59 -7.84 18.67
CA TRP A 198 9.84 -9.08 18.57
C TRP A 198 9.83 -9.81 19.92
N ARG A 199 8.63 -10.04 20.47
CA ARG A 199 8.44 -10.58 21.83
C ARG A 199 9.05 -11.97 22.07
N TYR A 200 9.30 -12.74 21.01
CA TYR A 200 9.87 -14.09 21.08
C TYR A 200 11.34 -14.15 20.67
N GLU A 201 12.03 -13.02 20.53
CA GLU A 201 13.41 -12.99 20.01
C GLU A 201 14.35 -13.83 20.88
N GLU A 202 14.29 -13.70 22.21
CA GLU A 202 15.15 -14.46 23.13
C GLU A 202 14.76 -15.94 23.21
N GLU A 203 13.46 -16.27 23.20
CA GLU A 203 12.98 -17.65 23.17
C GLU A 203 13.43 -18.35 21.87
N TYR A 204 13.31 -17.67 20.74
CA TYR A 204 13.70 -18.19 19.44
C TYR A 204 15.21 -18.42 19.35
N LYS A 205 16.03 -17.49 19.83
CA LYS A 205 17.49 -17.65 19.91
C LYS A 205 17.88 -18.83 20.80
N THR A 206 17.24 -18.97 21.97
CA THR A 206 17.52 -20.05 22.91
C THR A 206 17.19 -21.41 22.30
N LYS A 207 16.03 -21.55 21.65
CA LYS A 207 15.63 -22.80 20.98
C LYS A 207 16.52 -23.12 19.79
N LEU A 208 16.94 -22.13 19.00
CA LEU A 208 17.92 -22.30 17.93
C LEU A 208 19.28 -22.78 18.45
N ALA A 209 19.76 -22.20 19.56
CA ALA A 209 21.00 -22.63 20.18
C ALA A 209 20.92 -24.08 20.66
N ARG A 210 19.83 -24.46 21.35
CA ARG A 210 19.61 -25.83 21.81
C ARG A 210 19.51 -26.83 20.66
N GLN A 211 18.82 -26.47 19.58
CA GLN A 211 18.75 -27.28 18.36
C GLN A 211 20.14 -27.47 17.74
N ALA A 212 20.97 -26.43 17.71
CA ALA A 212 22.35 -26.50 17.21
C ALA A 212 23.22 -27.42 18.08
N GLU A 213 23.14 -27.30 19.41
CA GLU A 213 23.80 -28.21 20.35
C GLU A 213 23.38 -29.66 20.12
N LEU A 214 22.07 -29.93 20.01
CA LEU A 214 21.56 -31.28 19.75
C LEU A 214 22.05 -31.86 18.43
N ASN A 215 22.15 -31.03 17.38
CA ASN A 215 22.67 -31.46 16.09
C ASN A 215 24.14 -31.90 16.21
N VAL A 216 24.96 -31.17 16.97
CA VAL A 216 26.37 -31.54 17.23
C VAL A 216 26.45 -32.86 18.02
N GLU A 217 25.67 -33.01 19.09
CA GLU A 217 25.65 -34.24 19.91
C GLU A 217 25.23 -35.47 19.08
N LEU A 218 24.22 -35.31 18.22
CA LEU A 218 23.73 -36.37 17.34
C LEU A 218 24.71 -36.70 16.22
N ASP A 219 25.46 -35.73 15.71
CA ASP A 219 26.47 -35.97 14.67
C ASP A 219 27.74 -36.64 15.22
N LEU A 220 28.14 -36.33 16.46
CA LEU A 220 29.24 -37.02 17.16
C LEU A 220 28.89 -38.50 17.44
N ASN A 221 27.68 -38.78 17.91
CA ASN A 221 27.21 -40.15 18.14
C ASN A 221 27.19 -41.00 16.84
N LYS A 222 26.89 -40.39 15.69
CA LYS A 222 26.96 -41.08 14.39
C LYS A 222 28.40 -41.47 14.03
N GLN A 223 29.40 -40.67 14.40
CA GLN A 223 30.81 -41.01 14.16
C GLN A 223 31.28 -42.14 15.09
N ASP A 224 30.83 -42.16 16.35
CA ASP A 224 31.14 -43.23 17.30
C ASP A 224 30.47 -44.57 16.94
N GLU A 225 29.24 -44.57 16.40
CA GLU A 225 28.59 -45.80 15.89
C GLU A 225 29.30 -46.37 14.66
N VAL A 226 29.79 -45.52 13.74
CA VAL A 226 30.52 -45.97 12.54
C VAL A 226 31.87 -46.59 12.91
N LEU A 227 32.51 -46.14 13.99
CA LEU A 227 33.75 -46.72 14.51
C LEU A 227 33.51 -48.02 15.32
N GLY A 228 32.28 -48.26 15.80
CA GLY A 228 31.90 -49.47 16.53
C GLY A 228 31.65 -50.70 15.64
N ASP A 229 31.26 -50.49 14.39
CA ASP A 229 30.94 -51.57 13.44
C ASP A 229 32.17 -52.11 12.67
N GLU A 230 33.31 -51.41 12.65
CA GLU A 230 34.54 -51.90 11.98
C GLU A 230 35.36 -52.91 12.82
N ALA A 231 35.04 -53.14 14.10
CA ALA A 231 35.78 -54.08 14.95
C ALA A 231 35.33 -55.55 14.85
N SER A 232 34.43 -55.89 13.92
CA SER A 232 33.79 -57.22 13.88
C SER A 232 33.77 -57.90 12.52
N ILE A 233 34.86 -57.86 11.72
CA ILE A 233 34.97 -58.77 10.56
C ILE A 233 36.39 -59.34 10.47
N GLU A 234 36.70 -60.32 11.33
CA GLU A 234 37.69 -61.35 11.01
C GLU A 234 36.99 -62.59 10.40
N ASN A 235 37.23 -62.75 9.10
CA ASN A 235 37.67 -63.98 8.45
C ASN A 235 36.67 -65.16 8.25
N LYS A 236 36.21 -65.28 7.00
CA LYS A 236 36.01 -66.49 6.14
C LYS A 236 35.11 -66.04 4.98
N GLY A 237 35.50 -66.01 3.71
CA GLY A 237 36.42 -66.85 2.95
C GLY A 237 35.61 -67.44 1.78
N GLU A 238 35.88 -66.96 0.56
CA GLU A 238 35.72 -67.64 -0.74
C GLU A 238 34.30 -68.12 -1.17
N ALA A 239 33.87 -68.11 -2.43
CA ALA A 239 34.42 -67.64 -3.69
C ALA A 239 33.31 -67.73 -4.77
N ILE A 240 33.48 -66.88 -5.79
CA ILE A 240 33.20 -67.06 -7.21
C ILE A 240 31.78 -67.36 -7.75
N ASN A 241 31.40 -66.37 -8.55
CA ASN A 241 30.36 -66.32 -9.58
C ASN A 241 30.71 -67.25 -10.76
N ALA A 242 29.70 -67.83 -11.43
CA ALA A 242 29.86 -68.51 -12.70
C ALA A 242 28.67 -68.29 -13.64
N SER A 243 28.96 -67.59 -14.75
CA SER A 243 28.35 -67.74 -16.09
C SER A 243 26.86 -67.34 -16.25
N SER A 244 26.41 -66.67 -17.31
CA SER A 244 26.94 -66.60 -18.67
C SER A 244 26.12 -65.63 -19.55
N VAL A 245 26.77 -65.06 -20.56
CA VAL A 245 26.26 -64.82 -21.95
C VAL A 245 25.34 -63.59 -22.14
N VAL A 246 25.85 -62.45 -22.63
CA VAL A 246 26.25 -62.06 -24.02
C VAL A 246 25.06 -61.58 -24.86
N SER A 247 25.12 -60.29 -25.24
CA SER A 247 24.98 -59.72 -26.59
C SER A 247 24.95 -58.19 -26.42
N ASP A 248 26.00 -57.44 -26.76
CA ASP A 248 26.40 -57.02 -28.12
C ASP A 248 25.27 -56.20 -28.74
N GLU A 249 25.39 -54.87 -28.79
CA GLU A 249 25.89 -54.02 -29.90
C GLU A 249 24.78 -52.94 -30.04
N GLU A 250 24.97 -51.65 -30.32
CA GLU A 250 25.95 -50.92 -31.09
C GLU A 250 25.71 -49.41 -30.84
N GLU A 251 26.79 -48.62 -30.97
CA GLU A 251 26.90 -47.24 -31.50
C GLU A 251 26.07 -46.08 -30.91
N GLN A 252 26.71 -45.06 -30.30
CA GLN A 252 27.34 -43.88 -30.94
C GLN A 252 26.31 -43.06 -31.73
N GLU A 253 25.97 -41.82 -31.40
CA GLU A 253 26.68 -40.53 -31.36
C GLU A 253 25.57 -39.53 -30.95
N MET A 254 25.73 -38.32 -30.41
CA MET A 254 26.79 -37.33 -30.49
C MET A 254 26.47 -36.26 -29.42
N GLU A 255 27.51 -35.73 -28.81
CA GLU A 255 27.50 -34.43 -28.13
C GLU A 255 27.13 -33.30 -29.11
N MET A 256 26.25 -32.38 -28.68
CA MET A 256 26.53 -30.94 -28.56
C MET A 256 25.31 -30.19 -28.00
#